data_AF-A0A139X1N3-F1
#
_entry.id   AF-A0A139X1N3-F1
#
_cell.length_a   1.000
_cell.length_b   1.000
_cell.length_c   1.000
_cell.angle_alpha   90.00
_cell.angle_beta   90.00
_cell.angle_gamma   90.00
#
_symmetry.space_group_name_H-M   'P 1'
#
loop_
_entity.id
_entity.type
_entity.pdbx_description
1 polymer ?
#
loop_
_entity_poly.entity_id
_entity_poly.type
_entity_poly.pdbx_seq_one_letter_code
_entity_poly.pdbx_strand_id
1 'polypeptide(L)'
;MREASPSALFGMDWQIQIGKLGTGSRGKMKLIRRSTWLDLAIDFRSSVIRAIWRRVLATMIFAFLIAIAYHKGFAVNQPTLASLIPGVVLGLLLVFRTNTAYDRFWEGCKIWYNLLNACRILCRNIWIMVPVNNPEDLKRKISHIRLVGILIIAIKLHLRNRSIENYEGMQE
;
A
#
# COMPACT_ATOMS: atom_id res chain seq x y z
N MET A 1 -58.56 -14.36 -2.06
CA MET A 1 -57.50 -14.03 -1.08
C MET A 1 -57.29 -15.24 -0.19
N ARG A 2 -56.15 -15.92 -0.10
CA ARG A 2 -54.77 -15.61 -0.47
C ARG A 2 -54.09 -16.83 -1.08
N GLU A 3 -53.20 -16.53 -2.02
CA GLU A 3 -52.35 -17.40 -2.81
C GLU A 3 -51.24 -18.05 -1.97
N ALA A 4 -50.82 -19.25 -2.37
CA ALA A 4 -49.68 -19.97 -1.81
C ALA A 4 -48.36 -19.27 -2.20
N SER A 5 -47.48 -19.04 -1.21
CA SER A 5 -46.20 -18.37 -1.35
C SER A 5 -45.17 -19.20 -2.15
N PRO A 6 -44.52 -18.66 -3.21
CA PRO A 6 -43.53 -19.36 -4.04
C PRO A 6 -42.15 -19.63 -3.38
N SER A 7 -42.04 -19.54 -2.06
CA SER A 7 -40.75 -19.54 -1.34
C SER A 7 -40.18 -20.93 -1.02
N ALA A 8 -40.85 -22.02 -1.41
CA ALA A 8 -40.50 -23.38 -0.97
C ALA A 8 -39.67 -24.22 -1.97
N LEU A 9 -39.45 -23.74 -3.21
CA LEU A 9 -38.71 -24.48 -4.25
C LEU A 9 -37.30 -23.91 -4.55
N PHE A 10 -36.86 -22.90 -3.79
CA PHE A 10 -35.60 -22.20 -4.03
C PHE A 10 -34.69 -22.20 -2.78
N GLY A 11 -34.71 -23.30 -2.01
CA GLY A 11 -34.19 -23.31 -0.64
C GLY A 11 -32.99 -24.22 -0.35
N MET A 12 -32.63 -25.15 -1.25
CA MET A 12 -31.66 -26.21 -0.89
C MET A 12 -30.80 -26.63 -2.07
N ASP A 13 -29.75 -25.84 -2.41
CA ASP A 13 -28.47 -26.40 -2.90
C ASP A 13 -27.32 -25.36 -3.07
N TRP A 14 -27.59 -24.06 -2.95
CA TRP A 14 -26.53 -23.04 -3.16
C TRP A 14 -25.48 -22.98 -2.05
N GLN A 15 -25.75 -23.53 -0.87
CA GLN A 15 -24.82 -23.56 0.26
C GLN A 15 -23.79 -24.70 0.17
N ILE A 16 -24.09 -25.80 -0.54
CA ILE A 16 -23.21 -26.98 -0.60
C ILE A 16 -22.10 -26.77 -1.64
N GLN A 17 -22.35 -25.98 -2.70
CA GLN A 17 -21.40 -25.79 -3.80
C GLN A 17 -20.34 -24.71 -3.54
N ILE A 18 -20.65 -23.69 -2.72
CA ILE A 18 -19.68 -22.67 -2.28
C ILE A 18 -18.68 -23.21 -1.23
N GLY A 19 -19.02 -24.31 -0.54
CA GLY A 19 -18.14 -24.94 0.44
C GLY A 19 -16.92 -25.67 -0.16
N LYS A 20 -17.00 -26.11 -1.42
CA LYS A 20 -15.94 -26.93 -2.05
C LYS A 20 -14.85 -26.14 -2.79
N LEU A 21 -15.01 -24.83 -2.99
CA LEU A 21 -13.99 -23.98 -3.64
C LEU A 21 -13.07 -23.25 -2.64
N GLY A 22 -13.33 -23.37 -1.33
CA GLY A 22 -12.61 -22.65 -0.28
C GLY A 22 -11.70 -23.51 0.61
N THR A 23 -11.49 -24.79 0.31
CA THR A 23 -10.67 -25.69 1.14
C THR A 23 -9.19 -25.71 0.72
N GLY A 24 -8.66 -24.57 0.29
CA GLY A 24 -7.23 -24.36 0.05
C GLY A 24 -6.65 -23.50 1.16
N SER A 25 -6.01 -24.14 2.14
CA SER A 25 -5.18 -23.51 3.17
C SER A 25 -5.82 -22.31 3.89
N ARG A 26 -6.63 -22.60 4.93
CA ARG A 26 -6.82 -21.64 6.03
C ARG A 26 -5.48 -21.49 6.78
N GLY A 27 -4.54 -20.80 6.13
CA GLY A 27 -3.31 -20.35 6.75
C GLY A 27 -3.68 -19.64 8.03
N LYS A 28 -3.11 -20.09 9.15
CA LYS A 28 -3.35 -19.54 10.48
C LYS A 28 -3.25 -18.02 10.38
N MET A 29 -4.41 -17.36 10.48
CA MET A 29 -4.50 -15.91 10.42
C MET A 29 -3.76 -15.43 11.67
N LYS A 30 -2.50 -15.03 11.48
CA LYS A 30 -1.60 -14.61 12.53
C LYS A 30 -2.25 -13.41 13.17
N LEU A 31 -2.87 -13.60 14.34
CA LEU A 31 -3.45 -12.52 15.12
C LEU A 31 -2.40 -11.43 15.20
N ILE A 32 -2.74 -10.25 14.68
CA ILE A 32 -1.84 -9.12 14.60
C ILE A 32 -1.37 -8.85 16.02
N ARG A 33 -0.13 -9.24 16.34
CA ARG A 33 0.53 -8.87 17.58
C ARG A 33 0.45 -7.34 17.62
N ARG A 34 -0.21 -6.77 18.62
CA ARG A 34 -0.20 -5.32 18.87
C ARG A 34 1.26 -4.94 19.16
N SER A 35 2.05 -4.72 18.12
CA SER A 35 3.36 -4.13 18.22
C SER A 35 3.15 -2.71 18.73
N THR A 36 3.79 -2.39 19.83
CA THR A 36 3.81 -1.05 20.39
C THR A 36 4.38 -0.09 19.34
N TRP A 37 3.96 1.18 19.34
CA TRP A 37 4.47 2.19 18.40
C TRP A 37 6.01 2.28 18.40
N LEU A 38 6.65 1.91 19.52
CA LEU A 38 8.11 1.79 19.67
C LEU A 38 8.71 0.64 18.86
N ASP A 39 8.07 -0.52 18.83
CA ASP A 39 8.55 -1.68 18.05
C ASP A 39 8.53 -1.35 16.55
N LEU A 40 7.55 -0.55 16.13
CA LEU A 40 7.46 -0.06 14.76
C LEU A 40 8.49 1.04 14.46
N ALA A 41 8.77 1.91 15.44
CA ALA A 41 9.78 2.96 15.29
C ALA A 41 11.21 2.41 15.21
N ILE A 42 11.48 1.28 15.86
CA ILE A 42 12.82 0.65 15.94
C ILE A 42 13.05 -0.36 14.80
N ASP A 43 12.05 -0.64 13.96
CA ASP A 43 12.21 -1.61 12.87
C ASP A 43 13.22 -1.11 11.80
N PHE A 44 14.41 -1.71 11.80
CA PHE A 44 15.61 -1.22 11.10
C PHE A 44 15.65 -1.57 9.59
N ARG A 45 14.69 -2.36 9.09
CA ARG A 45 14.73 -2.91 7.71
C ARG A 45 14.34 -1.94 6.61
N SER A 46 13.50 -0.96 6.89
CA SER A 46 13.08 0.08 5.92
C SER A 46 13.19 1.50 6.48
N SER A 47 13.98 1.66 7.55
CA SER A 47 13.99 2.91 8.31
C SER A 47 14.74 4.03 7.57
N VAL A 48 14.11 5.21 7.56
CA VAL A 48 14.65 6.48 7.02
C VAL A 48 15.97 6.85 7.68
N ILE A 49 16.26 6.29 8.87
CA ILE A 49 17.54 6.46 9.59
C ILE A 49 18.75 6.09 8.71
N ARG A 50 18.63 5.05 7.87
CA ARG A 50 19.70 4.61 6.96
C ARG A 50 19.94 5.59 5.81
N ALA A 51 18.98 6.45 5.49
CA ALA A 51 19.16 7.49 4.48
C ALA A 51 19.89 8.72 5.04
N ILE A 52 19.70 9.06 6.32
CA ILE A 52 20.13 10.35 6.90
C ILE A 52 21.35 10.20 7.83
N TRP A 53 21.74 8.98 8.26
CA TRP A 53 22.81 8.77 9.24
C TRP A 53 24.13 9.50 8.94
N ARG A 54 24.57 9.53 7.67
CA ARG A 54 25.81 10.26 7.28
C ARG A 54 25.71 11.75 7.55
N ARG A 55 24.55 12.36 7.28
CA ARG A 55 24.31 13.80 7.50
C ARG A 55 24.26 14.10 9.00
N VAL A 56 23.57 13.26 9.78
CA VAL A 56 23.48 13.39 11.24
C VAL A 56 24.85 13.29 11.89
N LEU A 57 25.66 12.29 11.49
CA LEU A 57 27.00 12.09 12.04
C LEU A 57 27.92 13.28 11.73
N ALA A 58 27.87 13.81 10.49
CA ALA A 58 28.66 14.98 10.12
C ALA A 58 28.30 16.22 10.97
N THR A 59 27.02 16.49 11.19
CA THR A 59 26.58 17.60 12.05
C THR A 59 26.95 17.39 13.52
N MET A 60 26.95 16.15 14.00
CA MET A 60 27.34 15.80 15.37
C MET A 60 28.83 16.06 15.60
N ILE A 61 29.69 15.62 14.68
CA ILE A 61 31.14 15.88 14.75
C ILE A 61 31.43 17.38 14.68
N PHE A 62 30.77 18.10 13.77
CA PHE A 62 30.93 19.55 13.65
C PHE A 62 30.54 20.29 14.94
N ALA A 63 29.40 19.96 15.54
CA ALA A 63 28.97 20.54 16.81
C ALA A 63 29.96 20.23 17.95
N PHE A 64 30.49 19.00 17.98
CA PHE A 64 31.48 18.59 18.98
C PHE A 64 32.79 19.38 18.86
N LEU A 65 33.28 19.63 17.64
CA LEU A 65 34.48 20.44 17.40
C LEU A 65 34.30 21.89 17.88
N ILE A 66 33.13 22.49 17.61
CA ILE A 66 32.80 23.84 18.08
C ILE A 66 32.76 23.89 19.61
N ALA A 67 32.16 22.89 20.26
CA ALA A 67 32.10 22.81 21.72
C ALA A 67 33.49 22.74 22.37
N ILE A 68 34.42 21.98 21.79
CA ILE A 68 35.82 21.93 22.25
C ILE A 68 36.52 23.27 22.03
N ALA A 69 36.34 23.90 20.86
CA ALA A 69 36.95 25.19 20.55
C ALA A 69 36.47 26.29 21.50
N TYR A 70 35.18 26.29 21.85
CA TYR A 70 34.60 27.21 22.82
C TYR A 70 35.22 27.04 24.21
N HIS A 71 35.36 25.80 24.69
CA HIS A 71 36.02 25.52 25.97
C HIS A 71 37.50 25.94 26.02
N LYS A 72 38.19 26.00 24.87
CA LYS A 72 39.57 26.48 24.75
C LYS A 72 39.71 28.01 24.71
N GLY A 73 38.61 28.76 24.89
CA GLY A 73 38.64 30.21 25.03
C GLY A 73 38.49 31.00 23.71
N PHE A 74 38.15 30.33 22.61
CA PHE A 74 37.76 31.05 21.39
C PHE A 74 36.37 31.67 21.58
N ALA A 75 36.29 33.01 21.54
CA ALA A 75 35.04 33.75 21.61
C ALA A 75 34.23 33.60 20.32
N VAL A 76 33.51 32.47 20.18
CA VAL A 76 32.57 32.24 19.09
C VAL A 76 31.24 32.90 19.45
N ASN A 77 31.13 34.20 19.19
CA ASN A 77 29.90 34.94 19.46
C ASN A 77 29.08 35.07 18.17
N GLN A 78 28.12 34.16 17.98
CA GLN A 78 27.17 34.25 16.86
C GLN A 78 25.85 34.82 17.38
N PRO A 79 25.32 35.92 16.79
CA PRO A 79 24.05 36.48 17.21
C PRO A 79 22.92 35.47 16.97
N THR A 80 22.20 35.12 18.04
CA THR A 80 21.10 34.14 18.04
C THR A 80 20.02 34.44 16.99
N LEU A 81 19.80 35.74 16.69
CA LEU A 81 18.86 36.21 15.68
C LEU A 81 19.25 35.79 14.25
N ALA A 82 20.55 35.66 13.95
CA ALA A 82 21.02 35.25 12.62
C ALA A 82 20.68 33.79 12.30
N SER A 83 20.60 32.92 13.31
CA SER A 83 20.17 31.51 13.14
C SER A 83 18.65 31.32 13.17
N LEU A 84 17.90 32.27 13.75
CA LEU A 84 16.46 32.13 13.96
C LEU A 84 15.67 32.31 12.65
N ILE A 85 16.03 33.31 11.84
CA ILE A 85 15.33 33.61 10.58
C ILE A 85 15.44 32.42 9.60
N PRO A 86 16.63 31.84 9.31
CA PRO A 86 16.73 30.66 8.45
C PRO A 86 15.99 29.45 9.03
N GLY A 87 16.00 29.26 10.35
CA GLY A 87 15.32 28.16 11.02
C GLY A 87 13.80 28.19 10.81
N VAL A 88 13.18 29.37 10.96
CA VAL A 88 11.74 29.56 10.73
C VAL A 88 11.38 29.33 9.27
N VAL A 89 12.17 29.90 8.34
CA VAL A 89 11.94 29.72 6.89
C VAL A 89 12.08 28.26 6.48
N LEU A 90 13.12 27.56 6.97
CA LEU A 90 13.31 26.12 6.71
C LEU A 90 12.15 25.29 7.27
N GLY A 91 11.65 25.62 8.46
CA GLY A 91 10.48 24.96 9.06
C GLY A 91 9.23 25.13 8.21
N LEU A 92 8.94 26.35 7.76
CA LEU A 92 7.79 26.65 6.91
C LEU A 92 7.88 25.93 5.55
N LEU A 93 9.04 25.98 4.90
CA LEU A 93 9.28 25.30 3.62
C LEU A 93 9.13 23.78 3.77
N LEU A 94 9.57 23.20 4.89
CA LEU A 94 9.44 21.77 5.15
C LEU A 94 7.97 21.38 5.23
N VAL A 95 7.14 22.15 5.96
CA VAL A 95 5.70 21.88 6.09
C VAL A 95 5.00 21.92 4.74
N PHE A 96 5.26 22.93 3.92
CA PHE A 96 4.68 22.99 2.57
C PHE A 96 5.12 21.81 1.70
N ARG A 97 6.40 21.45 1.75
CA ARG A 97 6.92 20.28 1.02
C ARG A 97 6.26 18.98 1.46
N THR A 98 6.09 18.76 2.76
CA THR A 98 5.46 17.54 3.28
C THR A 98 3.98 17.48 2.96
N ASN A 99 3.27 18.61 2.97
CA ASN A 99 1.85 18.66 2.60
C ASN A 99 1.65 18.26 1.15
N THR A 100 2.42 18.83 0.21
CA THR A 100 2.32 18.45 -1.21
C THR A 100 2.66 16.97 -1.42
N ALA A 101 3.70 16.45 -0.76
CA ALA A 101 4.05 15.03 -0.85
C ALA A 101 2.94 14.12 -0.31
N TYR A 102 2.29 14.53 0.79
CA TYR A 102 1.17 13.82 1.39
C TYR A 102 -0.05 13.80 0.45
N ASP A 103 -0.39 14.94 -0.14
CA ASP A 103 -1.51 15.02 -1.10
C ASP A 103 -1.29 14.09 -2.29
N ARG A 104 -0.06 14.04 -2.84
CA ARG A 104 0.29 13.11 -3.94
C ARG A 104 0.19 11.65 -3.55
N PHE A 105 0.60 11.30 -2.33
CA PHE A 105 0.44 9.94 -1.82
C PHE A 105 -1.05 9.56 -1.75
N TRP A 106 -1.89 10.45 -1.21
CA TRP A 106 -3.32 10.21 -1.12
C TRP A 106 -4.02 10.19 -2.47
N GLU A 107 -3.61 11.04 -3.40
CA GLU A 107 -4.08 11.03 -4.78
C GLU A 107 -3.77 9.69 -5.46
N GLY A 108 -2.55 9.17 -5.30
CA GLY A 108 -2.15 7.85 -5.81
C GLY A 108 -3.02 6.71 -5.24
N CYS A 109 -3.29 6.72 -3.93
CA CYS A 109 -4.21 5.77 -3.31
C CYS A 109 -5.62 5.87 -3.89
N LYS A 110 -6.17 7.09 -4.03
CA LYS A 110 -7.51 7.30 -4.62
C LYS A 110 -7.61 6.73 -6.03
N ILE A 111 -6.61 6.98 -6.87
CA ILE A 111 -6.55 6.45 -8.25
C ILE A 111 -6.52 4.91 -8.22
N TRP A 112 -5.68 4.31 -7.37
CA TRP A 112 -5.61 2.85 -7.24
C TRP A 112 -6.94 2.23 -6.79
N TYR A 113 -7.63 2.84 -5.82
CA TYR A 113 -8.95 2.37 -5.39
C TYR A 113 -10.01 2.50 -6.49
N ASN A 114 -10.00 3.61 -7.23
CA ASN A 114 -10.91 3.81 -8.37
C ASN A 114 -10.68 2.77 -9.47
N LEU A 115 -9.43 2.46 -9.79
CA LEU A 115 -9.07 1.39 -10.73
C LEU A 115 -9.63 0.04 -10.28
N LEU A 116 -9.40 -0.35 -9.03
CA LEU A 116 -9.94 -1.61 -8.48
C LEU A 116 -11.47 -1.65 -8.52
N ASN A 117 -12.13 -0.52 -8.25
CA ASN A 117 -13.58 -0.43 -8.34
C ASN A 117 -14.08 -0.61 -9.78
N ALA A 118 -13.46 0.08 -10.75
CA ALA A 118 -13.79 -0.07 -12.16
C ALA A 118 -13.63 -1.53 -12.64
N CYS A 119 -12.55 -2.21 -12.24
CA CYS A 119 -12.36 -3.63 -12.54
C CYS A 119 -13.46 -4.52 -11.94
N ARG A 120 -13.90 -4.26 -10.69
CA ARG A 120 -15.02 -5.02 -10.08
C ARG A 120 -16.33 -4.80 -10.83
N ILE A 121 -16.62 -3.55 -11.20
CA ILE A 121 -17.81 -3.21 -11.99
C ILE A 121 -17.74 -3.91 -13.35
N LEU A 122 -16.58 -3.88 -14.02
CA LEU A 122 -16.37 -4.58 -15.29
C LEU A 122 -16.63 -6.09 -15.15
N CYS A 123 -16.05 -6.75 -14.14
CA CYS A 123 -16.29 -8.17 -13.88
C CYS A 123 -17.77 -8.46 -13.62
N ARG A 124 -18.46 -7.62 -12.86
CA ARG A 124 -19.91 -7.74 -12.60
C ARG A 124 -20.73 -7.55 -13.88
N ASN A 125 -20.39 -6.58 -14.71
CA ASN A 125 -21.07 -6.35 -15.99
C ASN A 125 -20.88 -7.53 -16.93
N ILE A 126 -19.66 -8.07 -17.05
CA ILE A 126 -19.42 -9.31 -17.81
C ILE A 126 -20.27 -10.45 -17.24
N TRP A 127 -20.35 -10.57 -15.92
CA TRP A 127 -21.14 -11.60 -15.26
C TRP A 127 -22.64 -11.53 -15.56
N ILE A 128 -23.21 -10.32 -15.62
CA ILE A 128 -24.66 -10.14 -15.77
C ILE A 128 -25.07 -10.02 -17.24
N MET A 129 -24.31 -9.27 -18.04
CA MET A 129 -24.70 -8.89 -19.40
C MET A 129 -24.42 -9.96 -20.46
N VAL A 130 -23.47 -10.87 -20.22
CA VAL A 130 -23.13 -11.93 -21.18
C VAL A 130 -24.03 -13.14 -20.94
N PRO A 131 -25.01 -13.43 -21.82
CA PRO A 131 -25.84 -14.62 -21.70
C PRO A 131 -24.99 -15.87 -21.94
N VAL A 132 -25.33 -16.96 -21.25
CA VAL A 132 -24.62 -18.25 -21.34
C VAL A 132 -25.61 -19.26 -21.90
N ASN A 133 -25.41 -19.66 -23.16
CA ASN A 133 -26.26 -20.64 -23.82
C ASN A 133 -25.61 -22.03 -23.86
N ASN A 134 -24.28 -22.09 -23.91
CA ASN A 134 -23.50 -23.33 -23.95
C ASN A 134 -22.50 -23.41 -22.76
N PRO A 135 -22.09 -24.60 -22.28
CA PRO A 135 -21.10 -24.71 -21.20
C PRO A 135 -19.71 -24.21 -21.63
N GLU A 136 -19.45 -24.09 -22.93
CA GLU A 136 -18.22 -23.49 -23.46
C GLU A 136 -18.19 -21.95 -23.32
N ASP A 137 -19.35 -21.29 -23.44
CA ASP A 137 -19.49 -19.85 -23.23
C ASP A 137 -19.22 -19.49 -21.78
N LEU A 138 -19.62 -20.36 -20.84
CA LEU A 138 -19.30 -20.20 -19.43
C LEU A 138 -17.80 -20.22 -19.18
N LYS A 139 -17.07 -21.15 -19.82
CA LYS A 139 -15.59 -21.22 -19.70
C LYS A 139 -14.95 -19.96 -20.26
N ARG A 140 -15.38 -19.49 -21.43
CA ARG A 140 -14.88 -18.23 -22.03
C ARG A 140 -15.13 -17.06 -21.10
N LYS A 141 -16.34 -16.91 -20.57
CA LYS A 141 -16.72 -15.84 -19.63
C LYS A 141 -15.83 -15.81 -18.39
N ILE A 142 -15.57 -16.96 -17.78
CA ILE A 142 -14.67 -17.07 -16.62
C ILE A 142 -13.24 -16.67 -16.99
N SER A 143 -12.74 -17.08 -18.17
CA SER A 143 -11.42 -16.67 -18.66
C SER A 143 -11.28 -15.15 -18.80
N HIS A 144 -12.29 -14.47 -19.37
CA HIS A 144 -12.27 -13.01 -19.50
C HIS A 144 -12.23 -12.30 -18.14
N ILE A 145 -13.00 -12.77 -17.15
CA ILE A 145 -12.95 -12.23 -15.79
C ILE A 145 -11.58 -12.46 -15.14
N ARG A 146 -10.94 -13.62 -15.38
CA ARG A 146 -9.58 -13.89 -14.90
C ARG A 146 -8.55 -12.94 -15.51
N LEU A 147 -8.68 -12.59 -16.80
CA LEU A 147 -7.79 -11.61 -17.44
C LEU A 147 -7.85 -10.24 -16.77
N VAL A 148 -9.03 -9.79 -16.34
CA VAL A 148 -9.18 -8.54 -15.56
C VAL A 148 -8.44 -8.62 -14.23
N GLY A 149 -8.47 -9.78 -13.56
CA GLY A 149 -7.71 -10.01 -12.33
C GLY A 149 -6.19 -9.99 -12.55
N ILE A 150 -5.71 -10.62 -13.63
CA ILE A 150 -4.30 -10.63 -14.02
C ILE A 150 -3.81 -9.22 -14.36
N LEU A 151 -4.63 -8.40 -15.03
CA LEU A 151 -4.32 -7.01 -15.35
C LEU A 151 -3.95 -6.20 -14.09
N ILE A 152 -4.71 -6.34 -13.00
CA ILE A 152 -4.41 -5.63 -11.73
C ILE A 152 -3.02 -6.03 -11.19
N ILE A 153 -2.69 -7.32 -11.27
CA ILE A 153 -1.39 -7.84 -10.83
C ILE A 153 -0.28 -7.29 -11.73
N ALA A 154 -0.49 -7.30 -13.05
CA ALA A 154 0.44 -6.75 -14.02
C ALA A 154 0.70 -5.25 -13.80
N ILE A 155 -0.34 -4.45 -13.53
CA ILE A 155 -0.19 -3.02 -13.23
C ILE A 155 0.62 -2.83 -11.94
N LYS A 156 0.34 -3.60 -10.89
CA LYS A 156 1.12 -3.55 -9.63
C LYS A 156 2.61 -3.86 -9.86
N LEU A 157 2.89 -4.80 -10.74
CA LEU A 157 4.25 -5.20 -11.11
C LEU A 157 4.96 -4.12 -11.90
N HIS A 158 4.27 -3.57 -12.90
CA HIS A 158 4.74 -2.47 -13.72
C HIS A 158 5.07 -1.23 -12.86
N LEU A 159 4.18 -0.84 -11.95
CA LEU A 159 4.40 0.30 -11.03
C LEU A 159 5.57 0.08 -10.06
N ARG A 160 5.92 -1.18 -9.76
CA ARG A 160 7.08 -1.53 -8.92
C ARG A 160 8.37 -1.64 -9.73
N ASN A 161 8.32 -1.42 -11.05
CA ASN A 161 9.41 -1.68 -11.97
C ASN A 161 9.96 -3.11 -11.83
N ARG A 162 9.07 -4.09 -11.68
CA ARG A 162 9.40 -5.52 -11.63
C ARG A 162 8.89 -6.20 -12.90
N SER A 163 9.77 -6.82 -13.67
CA SER A 163 9.39 -7.62 -14.86
C SER A 163 8.74 -8.94 -14.45
N ILE A 164 7.76 -9.38 -15.25
CA ILE A 164 7.04 -10.66 -15.16
C ILE A 164 7.97 -11.88 -15.26
N GLU A 165 9.15 -11.73 -15.86
CA GLU A 165 10.20 -12.76 -15.93
C GLU A 165 10.65 -13.24 -14.54
N ASN A 166 10.57 -12.39 -13.51
CA ASN A 166 10.94 -12.76 -12.15
C ASN A 166 9.90 -13.65 -11.44
N TYR A 167 8.78 -13.98 -12.08
CA TYR A 167 7.72 -14.82 -11.52
C TYR A 167 7.75 -16.27 -12.03
N GLU A 168 8.50 -16.58 -13.08
CA GLU A 168 8.62 -17.94 -13.61
C GLU A 168 9.40 -18.87 -12.66
N GLY A 169 10.27 -18.33 -11.79
CA GLY A 169 11.02 -19.10 -10.79
C GLY A 169 10.24 -19.51 -9.52
N MET A 170 8.90 -19.44 -9.52
CA MET A 170 8.06 -19.89 -8.39
C MET A 170 7.10 -21.03 -8.78
N GLN A 171 7.22 -21.59 -10.00
CA GLN A 171 6.44 -22.76 -10.44
C GLN A 171 7.26 -24.06 -10.52
N GLU A 172 8.52 -24.04 -10.06
CA GLU A 172 9.29 -25.26 -9.75
C GLU A 172 9.16 -25.64 -8.26
#